data_AF-A0A7N2N5M2-F1
#
_entry.id   AF-A0A7N2N5M2-F1
#
_cell.length_a   1.000
_cell.length_b   1.000
_cell.length_c   1.000
_cell.angle_alpha   90.00
_cell.angle_beta   90.00
_cell.angle_gamma   90.00
#
_symmetry.space_group_name_H-M   'P 1'
#
loop_
_entity.id
_entity.type
_entity.pdbx_description
1 polymer ?
#
loop_
_entity_poly.entity_id
_entity_poly.type
_entity_poly.pdbx_seq_one_letter_code
_entity_poly.pdbx_strand_id
1 'polypeptide(L)'
;MKNRNSGSGRISAKWIPIICIASFVLGVLITSSCSLLLLFSKADEIVTSDRWLHRMWAPPESNGQLMSHRRQEQELPTVADDCNTKTKPAPNSDVMESIHKTQDAVQLVRSLDKQISMLNKELSTTRSSREMGISDGSAATSFLPQNGAPRKKAFVVIGINTAFSSRKRRDSVRMTWMPQGEKLVQLEREKGIVVRFMIGHSATANSILDRAIDLEESLHKDFLRLEHVEGYHELSSKTKIFFATAVAKWDADFYVKVDDDVHVNLGMLATTLARHRSKPRVYIGCMKSGPVLSRSDVKYHEPEYWKFGEEGNKYFRHATGQIYAISKDLATYISINQPILHKYANEDVSLGSWFIGLEVEHIDEHNMCCGTPPDCEWKAEAGNVCVASFDWSCSGICKSVEKIKFVHSKCGEGDGAVWSAVY
;
A
#
# COMPACT_ATOMS: atom_id res chain seq x y z
N MET A 1 46.94 -2.12 -64.18
CA MET A 1 47.22 -3.51 -64.64
C MET A 1 46.96 -4.48 -63.50
N LYS A 2 46.29 -5.59 -63.81
CA LYS A 2 46.01 -6.80 -63.01
C LYS A 2 47.16 -7.23 -62.07
N ASN A 3 46.86 -7.76 -60.87
CA ASN A 3 46.65 -9.21 -60.71
C ASN A 3 46.12 -9.62 -59.32
N ARG A 4 45.09 -10.47 -59.35
CA ARG A 4 44.64 -11.36 -58.26
C ARG A 4 45.69 -12.46 -58.05
N ASN A 5 45.87 -12.92 -56.81
CA ASN A 5 46.21 -14.31 -56.56
C ASN A 5 45.57 -14.80 -55.26
N SER A 6 44.57 -15.66 -55.41
CA SER A 6 43.91 -16.42 -54.36
C SER A 6 44.74 -17.66 -54.03
N GLY A 7 45.33 -17.72 -52.84
CA GLY A 7 45.90 -18.95 -52.30
C GLY A 7 44.82 -19.72 -51.52
N SER A 8 44.19 -20.70 -52.18
CA SER A 8 43.33 -21.69 -51.51
C SER A 8 44.23 -22.66 -50.73
N GLY A 9 44.29 -22.49 -49.40
CA GLY A 9 44.93 -23.45 -48.50
C GLY A 9 44.07 -24.71 -48.37
N ARG A 10 44.31 -25.70 -49.24
CA ARG A 10 43.71 -27.04 -49.11
C ARG A 10 44.34 -27.76 -47.91
N ILE A 11 43.55 -27.99 -46.87
CA ILE A 11 43.93 -28.82 -45.72
C ILE A 11 44.15 -30.25 -46.24
N SER A 12 45.33 -30.81 -45.96
CA SER A 12 45.68 -32.17 -46.38
C SER A 12 44.76 -33.20 -45.70
N ALA A 13 44.26 -34.18 -46.47
CA ALA A 13 43.32 -35.20 -46.00
C ALA A 13 43.84 -36.03 -44.80
N LYS A 14 45.16 -36.00 -44.56
CA LYS A 14 45.79 -36.63 -43.39
C LYS A 14 45.43 -35.94 -42.05
N TRP A 15 45.00 -34.68 -42.09
CA TRP A 15 44.59 -33.91 -40.90
C TRP A 15 43.12 -34.10 -40.52
N ILE A 16 42.30 -34.61 -41.43
CA ILE A 16 40.87 -34.87 -41.19
C ILE A 16 40.65 -35.77 -39.97
N PRO A 17 41.32 -36.95 -39.83
CA PRO A 17 41.08 -37.80 -38.66
C PRO A 17 41.55 -37.14 -37.36
N ILE A 18 42.62 -36.34 -37.39
CA ILE A 18 43.14 -35.64 -36.21
C ILE A 18 42.15 -34.56 -35.75
N ILE A 19 41.59 -33.78 -36.68
CA ILE A 19 40.59 -32.76 -36.38
C ILE A 19 39.30 -33.42 -35.89
N CYS A 20 38.86 -34.53 -36.50
CA CYS A 20 37.67 -35.26 -36.05
C CYS A 20 37.84 -35.84 -34.64
N ILE A 21 39.00 -36.42 -34.31
CA ILE A 21 39.29 -36.93 -32.96
C ILE A 21 39.35 -35.78 -31.96
N ALA A 22 40.01 -34.66 -32.30
CA ALA A 22 40.07 -33.49 -31.44
C ALA A 22 38.68 -32.90 -31.17
N SER A 23 37.82 -32.80 -32.20
CA SER A 23 36.42 -32.36 -32.04
C SER A 23 35.58 -33.34 -31.24
N PHE A 24 35.80 -34.65 -31.39
CA PHE A 24 35.11 -35.67 -30.60
C PHE A 24 35.53 -35.62 -29.12
N VAL A 25 36.83 -35.52 -28.82
CA VAL A 25 37.33 -35.37 -27.45
C VAL A 25 36.85 -34.07 -26.82
N LEU A 26 36.84 -32.96 -27.56
CA LEU A 26 36.29 -31.69 -27.09
C LEU A 26 34.77 -31.78 -26.84
N GLY A 27 34.03 -32.48 -27.70
CA GLY A 27 32.61 -32.75 -27.52
C GLY A 27 32.31 -33.65 -26.31
N VAL A 28 33.15 -34.66 -26.05
CA VAL A 28 33.06 -35.52 -24.86
C VAL A 28 33.39 -34.72 -23.59
N LEU A 29 34.38 -33.81 -23.64
CA LEU A 29 34.68 -32.94 -22.51
C LEU A 29 33.52 -31.97 -22.23
N ILE A 30 32.95 -31.32 -23.25
CA ILE A 30 31.80 -30.41 -23.11
C ILE A 30 30.55 -31.15 -22.60
N THR A 31 30.28 -32.38 -23.09
CA THR A 31 29.15 -33.18 -22.62
C THR A 31 29.36 -33.77 -21.22
N SER A 32 30.60 -34.12 -20.84
CA SER A 32 30.94 -34.51 -19.47
C SER A 32 30.88 -33.33 -18.48
N SER A 33 31.21 -32.11 -18.93
CA SER A 33 31.01 -30.87 -18.18
C SER A 33 29.53 -30.51 -18.04
N CYS A 34 28.66 -31.04 -18.90
CA CYS A 34 27.21 -30.87 -18.80
C CYS A 34 26.60 -31.70 -17.65
N SER A 35 27.26 -32.80 -17.24
CA SER A 35 26.90 -33.52 -16.00
C SER A 35 27.34 -32.79 -14.74
N LEU A 36 28.40 -31.97 -14.82
CA LEU A 36 28.81 -31.09 -13.71
C LEU A 36 27.88 -29.87 -13.61
N LEU A 37 27.42 -29.32 -14.73
CA LEU A 37 26.43 -28.24 -14.77
C LEU A 37 25.04 -28.68 -14.29
N LEU A 38 24.67 -29.96 -14.44
CA LEU A 38 23.46 -30.51 -13.81
C LEU A 38 23.62 -30.81 -12.31
N LEU A 39 24.85 -30.93 -11.80
CA LEU A 39 25.12 -30.98 -10.36
C LEU A 39 25.13 -29.57 -9.74
N PHE A 40 25.63 -28.55 -10.46
CA PHE A 40 25.54 -27.16 -10.01
C PHE A 40 24.11 -26.58 -10.14
N SER A 41 23.34 -26.97 -11.16
CA SER A 41 21.94 -26.54 -11.29
C SER A 41 20.99 -27.21 -10.28
N LYS A 42 21.40 -28.31 -9.63
CA LYS A 42 20.66 -28.94 -8.52
C LYS A 42 21.11 -28.50 -7.13
N ALA A 43 22.22 -27.79 -7.03
CA ALA A 43 22.73 -27.23 -5.77
C ALA A 43 22.21 -25.80 -5.52
N ASP A 44 21.89 -25.02 -6.56
CA ASP A 44 21.31 -23.68 -6.43
C ASP A 44 19.78 -23.67 -6.25
N GLU A 45 19.13 -24.84 -6.30
CA GLU A 45 17.71 -25.01 -5.95
C GLU A 45 17.47 -25.39 -4.48
N ILE A 46 18.52 -25.44 -3.66
CA ILE A 46 18.44 -25.75 -2.22
C ILE A 46 19.21 -24.70 -1.39
N VAL A 47 19.01 -23.41 -1.63
CA VAL A 47 18.99 -22.33 -0.60
C VAL A 47 18.30 -21.10 -1.24
N THR A 48 17.00 -21.17 -1.50
CA THR A 48 16.19 -19.97 -1.74
C THR A 48 14.85 -20.10 -1.01
N SER A 49 14.63 -19.17 -0.08
CA SER A 49 13.36 -18.57 0.36
C SER A 49 12.15 -19.41 0.85
N ASP A 50 11.94 -20.67 0.45
CA ASP A 50 10.65 -21.36 0.70
C ASP A 50 10.54 -21.99 2.10
N ARG A 51 11.67 -22.33 2.73
CA ARG A 51 11.65 -22.89 4.09
C ARG A 51 11.43 -21.84 5.18
N TRP A 52 11.72 -20.56 4.87
CA TRP A 52 11.52 -19.45 5.79
C TRP A 52 10.10 -18.88 5.71
N LEU A 53 9.48 -18.82 4.52
CA LEU A 53 8.08 -18.37 4.40
C LEU A 53 7.10 -19.31 5.10
N HIS A 54 7.30 -20.63 5.02
CA HIS A 54 6.40 -21.59 5.68
C HIS A 54 6.53 -21.61 7.21
N ARG A 55 7.68 -21.24 7.77
CA ARG A 55 7.91 -21.24 9.23
C ARG A 55 7.51 -19.93 9.92
N MET A 56 7.29 -18.86 9.16
CA MET A 56 6.86 -17.55 9.67
C MET A 56 5.35 -17.44 9.92
N TRP A 57 4.54 -18.39 9.44
CA TRP A 57 3.07 -18.37 9.53
C TRP A 57 2.47 -19.44 10.46
N ALA A 58 3.28 -20.04 11.34
CA ALA A 58 2.75 -20.90 12.41
C ALA A 58 2.31 -20.05 13.61
N PRO A 59 1.07 -20.18 14.13
CA PRO A 59 0.63 -19.47 15.32
C PRO A 59 1.37 -19.99 16.57
N PRO A 60 1.67 -19.13 17.57
CA PRO A 60 2.23 -19.61 18.83
C PRO A 60 1.19 -20.43 19.60
N GLU A 61 1.59 -21.61 20.08
CA GLU A 61 0.77 -22.43 20.98
C GLU A 61 0.48 -21.65 22.27
N SER A 62 -0.79 -21.31 22.46
CA SER A 62 -1.31 -20.67 23.65
C SER A 62 -1.92 -21.73 24.57
N ASN A 63 -1.18 -22.17 25.58
CA ASN A 63 -1.77 -22.77 26.78
C ASN A 63 -2.55 -21.68 27.53
N GLY A 64 -3.87 -21.73 27.43
CA GLY A 64 -4.77 -20.78 28.10
C GLY A 64 -6.15 -21.40 28.34
N GLN A 65 -6.36 -21.82 29.57
CA GLN A 65 -7.62 -22.32 30.13
C GLN A 65 -8.72 -21.27 29.97
N LEU A 66 -9.75 -21.57 29.15
CA LEU A 66 -10.85 -20.66 28.84
C LEU A 66 -12.05 -20.95 29.76
N MET A 67 -12.39 -19.99 30.61
CA MET A 67 -13.69 -19.92 31.29
C MET A 67 -14.77 -19.54 30.27
N SER A 68 -15.71 -20.44 29.99
CA SER A 68 -16.83 -20.18 29.09
C SER A 68 -17.88 -19.27 29.76
N HIS A 69 -18.26 -18.18 29.12
CA HIS A 69 -19.56 -17.55 29.36
C HIS A 69 -20.43 -17.68 28.10
N ARG A 70 -21.49 -18.47 28.29
CA ARG A 70 -22.52 -18.91 27.36
C ARG A 70 -23.29 -17.71 26.78
N ARG A 71 -23.38 -17.61 25.45
CA ARG A 71 -24.51 -16.95 24.77
C ARG A 71 -25.08 -17.93 23.75
N GLN A 72 -26.39 -18.04 23.80
CA GLN A 72 -27.21 -19.12 23.27
C GLN A 72 -27.77 -18.66 21.93
N GLU A 73 -27.34 -19.28 20.84
CA GLU A 73 -28.07 -19.27 19.56
C GLU A 73 -28.78 -20.62 19.43
N GLN A 74 -30.10 -20.57 19.31
CA GLN A 74 -30.93 -21.72 18.99
C GLN A 74 -31.04 -21.83 17.47
N GLU A 75 -30.52 -22.94 16.95
CA GLU A 75 -30.71 -23.42 15.58
C GLU A 75 -32.20 -23.69 15.30
N LEU A 76 -32.66 -23.31 14.11
CA LEU A 76 -33.94 -23.78 13.54
C LEU A 76 -33.78 -25.24 13.06
N PRO A 77 -34.71 -26.15 13.38
CA PRO A 77 -34.77 -27.44 12.71
C PRO A 77 -35.61 -27.37 11.44
N THR A 78 -35.04 -27.88 10.34
CA THR A 78 -35.74 -28.33 9.16
C THR A 78 -36.65 -29.52 9.50
N VAL A 79 -37.96 -29.39 9.25
CA VAL A 79 -38.89 -30.51 9.12
C VAL A 79 -39.73 -30.26 7.87
N ALA A 80 -39.59 -31.15 6.90
CA ALA A 80 -40.53 -31.29 5.79
C ALA A 80 -41.80 -31.93 6.33
N ASP A 81 -42.97 -31.38 5.98
CA ASP A 81 -44.17 -32.21 5.94
C ASP A 81 -45.26 -31.66 5.02
N ASP A 82 -45.98 -32.65 4.52
CA ASP A 82 -46.84 -32.71 3.36
C ASP A 82 -48.21 -32.06 3.58
N CYS A 83 -48.90 -31.79 2.48
CA CYS A 83 -50.22 -31.18 2.42
C CYS A 83 -51.31 -32.00 3.16
N ASN A 84 -52.01 -31.39 4.13
CA ASN A 84 -53.48 -31.49 4.25
C ASN A 84 -54.03 -30.58 5.35
N THR A 85 -54.79 -29.54 4.96
CA THR A 85 -55.65 -28.78 5.86
C THR A 85 -57.11 -29.22 5.71
N LYS A 86 -57.75 -29.57 6.83
CA LYS A 86 -59.19 -29.40 6.99
C LYS A 86 -59.47 -28.19 7.89
N THR A 87 -60.27 -27.31 7.32
CA THR A 87 -60.74 -25.97 7.67
C THR A 87 -61.34 -25.79 9.06
N LYS A 88 -61.06 -24.63 9.70
CA LYS A 88 -62.06 -23.77 10.39
C LYS A 88 -61.62 -22.28 10.37
N PRO A 89 -62.53 -21.29 10.20
CA PRO A 89 -62.18 -19.88 10.01
C PRO A 89 -62.22 -19.05 11.31
N ALA A 90 -61.31 -18.08 11.43
CA ALA A 90 -61.23 -17.05 12.49
C ALA A 90 -61.03 -15.65 11.85
N PRO A 91 -61.33 -14.54 12.55
CA PRO A 91 -61.97 -13.35 11.97
C PRO A 91 -61.03 -12.35 11.26
N ASN A 92 -61.59 -11.69 10.25
CA ASN A 92 -60.96 -10.80 9.25
C ASN A 92 -60.34 -9.47 9.76
N SER A 93 -60.10 -9.27 11.07
CA SER A 93 -59.55 -7.97 11.56
C SER A 93 -58.03 -7.88 11.46
N ASP A 94 -57.31 -8.98 11.68
CA ASP A 94 -55.83 -9.00 11.73
C ASP A 94 -55.17 -8.82 10.36
N VAL A 95 -55.85 -9.30 9.31
CA VAL A 95 -55.35 -9.23 7.92
C VAL A 95 -55.38 -7.79 7.40
N MET A 96 -56.43 -7.03 7.71
CA MET A 96 -56.54 -5.63 7.30
C MET A 96 -55.46 -4.76 7.95
N GLU A 97 -55.17 -4.95 9.24
CA GLU A 97 -54.12 -4.18 9.94
C GLU A 97 -52.72 -4.47 9.35
N SER A 98 -52.44 -5.73 8.98
CA SER A 98 -51.18 -6.10 8.31
C SER A 98 -51.05 -5.49 6.91
N ILE A 99 -52.15 -5.40 6.17
CA ILE A 99 -52.20 -4.79 4.82
C ILE A 99 -51.98 -3.29 4.91
N HIS A 100 -52.58 -2.60 5.89
CA HIS A 100 -52.37 -1.17 6.11
C HIS A 100 -50.91 -0.84 6.47
N LYS A 101 -50.28 -1.61 7.37
CA LYS A 101 -48.84 -1.45 7.72
C LYS A 101 -47.92 -1.66 6.51
N THR A 102 -48.28 -2.60 5.63
CA THR A 102 -47.50 -2.86 4.40
C THR A 102 -47.68 -1.73 3.37
N GLN A 103 -48.89 -1.17 3.24
CA GLN A 103 -49.15 -0.01 2.39
C GLN A 103 -48.42 1.24 2.87
N ASP A 104 -48.38 1.48 4.19
CA ASP A 104 -47.66 2.61 4.79
C ASP A 104 -46.15 2.50 4.58
N ALA A 105 -45.57 1.29 4.73
CA ALA A 105 -44.16 1.04 4.46
C ALA A 105 -43.80 1.27 2.98
N VAL A 106 -44.64 0.78 2.06
CA VAL A 106 -44.45 1.01 0.61
C VAL A 106 -44.57 2.50 0.26
N GLN A 107 -45.46 3.23 0.93
CA GLN A 107 -45.61 4.67 0.74
C GLN A 107 -44.41 5.46 1.26
N LEU A 108 -43.80 5.01 2.36
CA LEU A 108 -42.58 5.60 2.93
C LEU A 108 -41.35 5.36 2.03
N VAL A 109 -41.20 4.16 1.47
CA VAL A 109 -40.16 3.85 0.47
C VAL A 109 -40.31 4.72 -0.77
N ARG A 110 -41.53 4.86 -1.31
CA ARG A 110 -41.80 5.74 -2.47
C ARG A 110 -41.55 7.22 -2.17
N SER A 111 -41.79 7.65 -0.94
CA SER A 111 -41.48 9.02 -0.51
C SER A 111 -39.97 9.27 -0.47
N LEU A 112 -39.21 8.29 0.02
CA LEU A 112 -37.74 8.35 0.07
C LEU A 112 -37.12 8.36 -1.34
N ASP A 113 -37.62 7.52 -2.26
CA ASP A 113 -37.18 7.53 -3.66
C ASP A 113 -37.43 8.88 -4.34
N LYS A 114 -38.56 9.55 -4.03
CA LYS A 114 -38.82 10.91 -4.51
C LYS A 114 -37.83 11.92 -3.94
N GLN A 115 -37.45 11.81 -2.67
CA GLN A 115 -36.45 12.70 -2.06
C GLN A 115 -35.07 12.49 -2.69
N ILE A 116 -34.66 11.25 -2.89
CA ILE A 116 -33.40 10.90 -3.58
C ILE A 116 -33.41 11.43 -5.02
N SER A 117 -34.54 11.29 -5.74
CA SER A 117 -34.68 11.82 -7.09
C SER A 117 -34.62 13.34 -7.14
N MET A 118 -35.20 14.05 -6.16
CA MET A 118 -35.12 15.51 -6.08
C MET A 118 -33.69 15.97 -5.79
N LEU A 119 -33.00 15.33 -4.83
CA LEU A 119 -31.59 15.60 -4.52
C LEU A 119 -30.68 15.36 -5.73
N ASN A 120 -30.89 14.27 -6.48
CA ASN A 120 -30.14 13.99 -7.70
C ASN A 120 -30.41 15.02 -8.79
N LYS A 121 -31.67 15.48 -8.93
CA LYS A 121 -32.02 16.54 -9.87
C LYS A 121 -31.36 17.87 -9.46
N GLU A 122 -31.38 18.21 -8.18
CA GLU A 122 -30.74 19.41 -7.64
C GLU A 122 -29.21 19.38 -7.88
N LEU A 123 -28.57 18.25 -7.59
CA LEU A 123 -27.14 18.00 -7.85
C LEU A 123 -26.81 18.13 -9.35
N SER A 124 -27.68 17.63 -10.23
CA SER A 124 -27.52 17.77 -11.68
C SER A 124 -27.68 19.22 -12.13
N THR A 125 -28.63 19.98 -11.58
CA THR A 125 -28.80 21.41 -11.87
C THR A 125 -27.65 22.27 -11.34
N THR A 126 -27.06 21.93 -10.18
CA THR A 126 -25.85 22.59 -9.66
C THR A 126 -24.62 22.26 -10.50
N ARG A 127 -24.54 21.05 -11.09
CA ARG A 127 -23.48 20.70 -12.04
C ARG A 127 -23.63 21.47 -13.35
N SER A 128 -24.84 21.52 -13.92
CA SER A 128 -25.09 22.24 -15.18
C SER A 128 -24.99 23.77 -15.05
N SER A 129 -25.33 24.35 -13.89
CA SER A 129 -25.11 25.78 -13.65
C SER A 129 -23.63 26.15 -13.49
N ARG A 130 -22.79 25.21 -13.04
CA ARG A 130 -21.33 25.34 -13.07
C ARG A 130 -20.74 25.22 -14.48
N GLU A 131 -21.39 24.48 -15.37
CA GLU A 131 -20.92 24.28 -16.76
C GLU A 131 -21.30 25.43 -17.71
N MET A 132 -22.39 26.16 -17.47
CA MET A 132 -22.79 27.32 -18.31
C MET A 132 -21.98 28.60 -18.08
N GLY A 133 -21.02 28.62 -17.15
CA GLY A 133 -20.16 29.78 -16.88
C GLY A 133 -18.88 29.86 -17.71
N ILE A 134 -18.62 28.91 -18.62
CA ILE A 134 -17.37 28.82 -19.38
C ILE A 134 -17.70 28.67 -20.88
N SER A 135 -17.85 29.79 -21.57
CA SER A 135 -17.64 29.83 -23.02
C SER A 135 -16.83 31.07 -23.40
N ASP A 136 -15.51 30.91 -23.54
CA ASP A 136 -14.83 31.31 -24.77
C ASP A 136 -13.38 30.75 -24.84
N GLY A 137 -13.07 30.10 -25.97
CA GLY A 137 -11.77 30.19 -26.65
C GLY A 137 -10.48 29.63 -26.05
N SER A 138 -10.21 28.35 -26.34
CA SER A 138 -8.90 27.77 -26.73
C SER A 138 -7.80 27.39 -25.70
N ALA A 139 -7.21 26.23 -25.99
CA ALA A 139 -6.04 25.56 -25.41
C ALA A 139 -6.25 24.73 -24.11
N ALA A 140 -6.22 23.42 -24.29
CA ALA A 140 -6.30 22.39 -23.27
C ALA A 140 -5.17 22.48 -22.23
N THR A 141 -5.49 22.90 -21.00
CA THR A 141 -4.74 22.54 -19.79
C THR A 141 -5.61 22.75 -18.55
N SER A 142 -5.53 21.83 -17.58
CA SER A 142 -6.02 21.90 -16.19
C SER A 142 -7.50 21.61 -15.89
N PHE A 143 -7.82 20.34 -15.66
CA PHE A 143 -9.03 19.89 -14.95
C PHE A 143 -8.84 19.96 -13.42
N LEU A 144 -8.50 21.12 -12.89
CA LEU A 144 -8.61 21.39 -11.46
C LEU A 144 -9.43 22.67 -11.27
N PRO A 145 -10.40 22.72 -10.34
CA PRO A 145 -11.09 23.96 -10.01
C PRO A 145 -10.07 24.93 -9.41
N GLN A 146 -9.56 25.86 -10.21
CA GLN A 146 -8.71 26.97 -9.77
C GLN A 146 -9.56 28.08 -9.12
N ASN A 147 -10.28 27.74 -8.06
CA ASN A 147 -10.92 28.73 -7.17
C ASN A 147 -10.50 28.49 -5.72
N GLY A 148 -9.18 28.36 -5.52
CA GLY A 148 -8.54 28.25 -4.21
C GLY A 148 -7.18 28.93 -4.24
N ALA A 149 -6.70 29.38 -3.08
CA ALA A 149 -5.35 29.91 -2.95
C ALA A 149 -4.32 28.93 -3.55
N PRO A 150 -3.22 29.43 -4.15
CA PRO A 150 -2.20 28.55 -4.73
C PRO A 150 -1.71 27.52 -3.69
N ARG A 151 -1.77 26.23 -4.06
CA ARG A 151 -1.27 25.14 -3.20
C ARG A 151 0.23 25.33 -2.96
N LYS A 152 0.68 25.02 -1.73
CA LYS A 152 2.10 25.13 -1.37
C LYS A 152 2.91 24.13 -2.19
N LYS A 153 3.96 24.60 -2.86
CA LYS A 153 4.90 23.74 -3.59
C LYS A 153 5.73 22.93 -2.58
N ALA A 154 5.93 21.66 -2.89
CA ALA A 154 6.80 20.76 -2.14
C ALA A 154 7.51 19.81 -3.11
N PHE A 155 8.61 19.21 -2.67
CA PHE A 155 9.21 18.08 -3.36
C PHE A 155 8.51 16.78 -2.94
N VAL A 156 8.42 16.53 -1.63
CA VAL A 156 7.83 15.30 -1.07
C VAL A 156 6.89 15.64 0.08
N VAL A 157 5.72 14.98 0.12
CA VAL A 157 4.81 15.01 1.28
C VAL A 157 4.72 13.61 1.88
N ILE A 158 5.16 13.47 3.12
CA ILE A 158 5.22 12.22 3.88
C ILE A 158 4.11 12.20 4.93
N GLY A 159 3.19 11.25 4.81
CA GLY A 159 2.17 10.93 5.79
C GLY A 159 2.56 9.70 6.62
N ILE A 160 2.81 9.90 7.91
CA ILE A 160 3.09 8.82 8.85
C ILE A 160 1.77 8.32 9.43
N ASN A 161 1.36 7.11 9.07
CA ASN A 161 0.15 6.48 9.55
C ASN A 161 0.26 6.18 11.05
N THR A 162 -0.62 6.77 11.87
CA THR A 162 -0.63 6.60 13.33
C THR A 162 -2.05 6.39 13.84
N ALA A 163 -2.22 5.78 15.02
CA ALA A 163 -3.50 5.69 15.71
C ALA A 163 -3.50 6.51 17.03
N PHE A 164 -4.67 6.65 17.66
CA PHE A 164 -4.79 7.28 18.98
C PHE A 164 -3.90 6.61 20.04
N SER A 165 -3.82 5.28 20.02
CA SER A 165 -3.00 4.48 20.94
C SER A 165 -1.50 4.59 20.70
N SER A 166 -1.06 5.11 19.55
CA SER A 166 0.33 5.15 19.12
C SER A 166 1.15 6.32 19.69
N ARG A 167 0.73 6.97 20.79
CA ARG A 167 1.43 8.15 21.33
C ARG A 167 2.94 7.92 21.52
N LYS A 168 3.31 6.82 22.17
CA LYS A 168 4.71 6.47 22.43
C LYS A 168 5.49 6.20 21.14
N ARG A 169 4.84 5.69 20.09
CA ARG A 169 5.47 5.47 18.78
C ARG A 169 5.77 6.79 18.08
N ARG A 170 4.82 7.73 18.07
CA ARG A 170 5.04 9.09 17.55
C ARG A 170 6.21 9.78 18.25
N ASP A 171 6.25 9.72 19.58
CA ASP A 171 7.38 10.27 20.34
C ASP A 171 8.70 9.59 19.98
N SER A 172 8.71 8.28 19.74
CA SER A 172 9.91 7.54 19.29
C SER A 172 10.39 7.95 17.89
N VAL A 173 9.47 8.22 16.97
CA VAL A 173 9.78 8.74 15.63
C VAL A 173 10.36 10.16 15.71
N ARG A 174 9.74 11.05 16.50
CA ARG A 174 10.26 12.41 16.79
C ARG A 174 11.64 12.42 17.42
N MET A 175 11.91 11.47 18.32
CA MET A 175 13.22 11.33 18.98
C MET A 175 14.28 10.67 18.09
N THR A 176 13.93 10.27 16.86
CA THR A 176 14.85 9.60 15.93
C THR A 176 14.87 10.33 14.59
N TRP A 177 14.24 9.79 13.56
CA TRP A 177 14.44 10.23 12.18
C TRP A 177 13.60 11.44 11.77
N MET A 178 12.58 11.83 12.54
CA MET A 178 11.72 12.97 12.22
C MET A 178 12.21 14.24 12.93
N PRO A 179 12.65 15.28 12.19
CA PRO A 179 12.99 16.57 12.80
C PRO A 179 11.80 17.21 13.52
N GLN A 180 12.07 18.01 14.55
CA GLN A 180 11.06 18.67 15.38
C GLN A 180 11.21 20.19 15.36
N GLY A 181 10.13 20.91 15.65
CA GLY A 181 10.13 22.36 15.85
C GLY A 181 10.70 23.11 14.64
N GLU A 182 11.65 24.01 14.90
CA GLU A 182 12.28 24.83 13.85
C GLU A 182 12.96 24.00 12.76
N LYS A 183 13.57 22.85 13.10
CA LYS A 183 14.19 21.98 12.10
C LYS A 183 13.16 21.36 11.15
N LEU A 184 11.95 21.05 11.63
CA LEU A 184 10.87 20.55 10.77
C LEU A 184 10.41 21.64 9.78
N VAL A 185 10.26 22.88 10.27
CA VAL A 185 9.92 24.03 9.42
C VAL A 185 11.02 24.33 8.41
N GLN A 186 12.28 24.22 8.83
CA GLN A 186 13.44 24.39 7.96
C GLN A 186 13.46 23.33 6.85
N LEU A 187 13.17 22.06 7.20
CA LEU A 187 13.10 20.96 6.24
C LEU A 187 12.04 21.23 5.17
N GLU A 188 10.87 21.71 5.56
CA GLU A 188 9.81 22.09 4.63
C GLU A 188 10.23 23.24 3.71
N ARG A 189 10.85 24.29 4.27
CA ARG A 189 11.21 25.49 3.52
C ARG A 189 12.37 25.27 2.56
N GLU A 190 13.42 24.61 3.01
CA GLU A 190 14.70 24.53 2.30
C GLU A 190 14.82 23.28 1.43
N LYS A 191 14.16 22.19 1.84
CA LYS A 191 14.20 20.91 1.13
C LYS A 191 12.88 20.55 0.46
N GLY A 192 11.80 21.29 0.76
CA GLY A 192 10.48 20.98 0.22
C GLY A 192 9.94 19.63 0.71
N ILE A 193 10.44 19.12 1.84
CA ILE A 193 9.99 17.85 2.42
C ILE A 193 9.04 18.16 3.57
N VAL A 194 7.78 17.78 3.41
CA VAL A 194 6.73 17.92 4.42
C VAL A 194 6.56 16.58 5.11
N VAL A 195 6.63 16.55 6.45
CA VAL A 195 6.41 15.32 7.23
C VAL A 195 5.30 15.55 8.24
N ARG A 196 4.24 14.75 8.19
CA ARG A 196 3.10 14.86 9.12
C ARG A 196 2.64 13.50 9.60
N PHE A 197 2.26 13.41 10.88
CA PHE A 197 1.48 12.29 11.38
C PHE A 197 0.04 12.40 10.87
N MET A 198 -0.42 11.43 10.10
CA MET A 198 -1.79 11.44 9.58
C MET A 198 -2.74 10.74 10.55
N ILE A 199 -3.74 11.48 11.02
CA ILE A 199 -4.69 11.00 12.01
C ILE A 199 -6.09 11.55 11.73
N GLY A 200 -7.09 10.68 11.81
CA GLY A 200 -8.49 11.03 11.76
C GLY A 200 -9.00 11.58 13.10
N HIS A 201 -10.31 11.49 13.28
CA HIS A 201 -11.02 11.84 14.51
C HIS A 201 -11.75 10.63 15.07
N SER A 202 -12.14 10.70 16.33
CA SER A 202 -12.98 9.64 16.89
C SER A 202 -14.41 9.70 16.34
N ALA A 203 -15.18 8.62 16.52
CA ALA A 203 -16.59 8.59 16.10
C ALA A 203 -17.46 9.61 16.87
N THR A 204 -17.05 9.98 18.09
CA THR A 204 -17.78 10.92 18.95
C THR A 204 -17.05 12.25 18.97
N ALA A 205 -17.69 13.31 18.47
CA ALA A 205 -17.10 14.63 18.47
C ALA A 205 -16.64 15.06 19.87
N ASN A 206 -15.44 15.67 19.96
CA ASN A 206 -14.84 16.15 21.20
C ASN A 206 -14.59 15.05 22.26
N SER A 207 -14.25 13.84 21.82
CA SER A 207 -13.85 12.77 22.74
C SER A 207 -12.56 13.09 23.51
N ILE A 208 -12.29 12.33 24.58
CA ILE A 208 -11.01 12.41 25.31
C ILE A 208 -9.82 12.12 24.37
N LEU A 209 -10.00 11.22 23.40
CA LEU A 209 -8.98 10.88 22.42
C LEU A 209 -8.69 12.05 21.48
N ASP A 210 -9.72 12.75 21.01
CA ASP A 210 -9.57 13.92 20.15
C ASP A 210 -8.86 15.05 20.90
N ARG A 211 -9.28 15.32 22.15
CA ARG A 211 -8.64 16.34 23.01
C ARG A 211 -7.17 16.03 23.29
N ALA A 212 -6.82 14.75 23.45
CA ALA A 212 -5.42 14.35 23.63
C ALA A 212 -4.57 14.64 22.38
N ILE A 213 -5.14 14.43 21.19
CA ILE A 213 -4.48 14.81 19.93
C ILE A 213 -4.38 16.32 19.79
N ASP A 214 -5.42 17.08 20.15
CA ASP A 214 -5.39 18.54 20.06
C ASP A 214 -4.32 19.15 20.99
N LEU A 215 -4.14 18.57 22.19
CA LEU A 215 -3.05 18.95 23.09
C LEU A 215 -1.68 18.63 22.49
N GLU A 216 -1.51 17.45 21.88
CA GLU A 216 -0.25 17.09 21.21
C GLU A 216 0.05 18.01 20.01
N GLU A 217 -0.94 18.30 19.19
CA GLU A 217 -0.84 19.23 18.06
C GLU A 217 -0.54 20.65 18.55
N SER A 218 -1.03 21.05 19.73
CA SER A 218 -0.67 22.34 20.33
C SER A 218 0.83 22.46 20.62
N LEU A 219 1.50 21.35 20.92
CA LEU A 219 2.91 21.28 21.29
C LEU A 219 3.83 21.06 20.09
N HIS A 220 3.50 20.12 19.20
CA HIS A 220 4.42 19.65 18.17
C HIS A 220 4.13 20.19 16.77
N LYS A 221 2.89 20.60 16.47
CA LYS A 221 2.49 21.20 15.17
C LYS A 221 2.81 20.33 13.96
N ASP A 222 2.70 19.02 14.12
CA ASP A 222 3.17 18.02 13.17
C ASP A 222 2.11 16.99 12.75
N PHE A 223 0.82 17.25 13.03
CA PHE A 223 -0.27 16.43 12.50
C PHE A 223 -0.84 16.93 11.16
N LEU A 224 -1.33 15.96 10.38
CA LEU A 224 -2.31 16.17 9.33
C LEU A 224 -3.62 15.54 9.78
N ARG A 225 -4.57 16.38 10.19
CA ARG A 225 -5.92 15.97 10.57
C ARG A 225 -6.72 15.60 9.32
N LEU A 226 -7.24 14.38 9.29
CA LEU A 226 -8.04 13.85 8.20
C LEU A 226 -9.52 13.86 8.57
N GLU A 227 -10.38 14.13 7.58
CA GLU A 227 -11.83 13.91 7.70
C GLU A 227 -12.12 12.42 7.58
N HIS A 228 -11.80 11.70 8.65
CA HIS A 228 -11.83 10.25 8.70
C HIS A 228 -12.14 9.81 10.12
N VAL A 229 -13.13 8.94 10.30
CA VAL A 229 -13.38 8.28 11.58
C VAL A 229 -12.38 7.14 11.74
N GLU A 230 -11.50 7.25 12.74
CA GLU A 230 -10.54 6.17 13.04
C GLU A 230 -11.24 4.89 13.46
N GLY A 231 -10.80 3.77 12.90
CA GLY A 231 -11.37 2.44 13.18
C GLY A 231 -10.39 1.33 12.83
N TYR A 232 -10.63 0.13 13.40
CA TYR A 232 -9.73 -1.02 13.25
C TYR A 232 -9.61 -1.52 11.79
N HIS A 233 -10.69 -1.42 11.00
CA HIS A 233 -10.75 -1.89 9.60
C HIS A 233 -10.76 -0.75 8.57
N GLU A 234 -10.31 0.44 8.96
CA GLU A 234 -10.46 1.65 8.16
C GLU A 234 -9.17 2.15 7.50
N LEU A 235 -8.09 1.37 7.56
CA LEU A 235 -6.77 1.76 7.03
C LEU A 235 -6.80 2.13 5.54
N SER A 236 -7.45 1.31 4.70
CA SER A 236 -7.57 1.57 3.25
C SER A 236 -8.36 2.87 2.98
N SER A 237 -9.39 3.16 3.79
CA SER A 237 -10.13 4.42 3.73
C SER A 237 -9.23 5.60 4.11
N LYS A 238 -8.47 5.46 5.19
CA LYS A 238 -7.57 6.48 5.71
C LYS A 238 -6.48 6.85 4.70
N THR A 239 -5.84 5.86 4.08
CA THR A 239 -4.84 6.09 3.01
C THR A 239 -5.46 6.85 1.84
N LYS A 240 -6.65 6.45 1.40
CA LYS A 240 -7.35 7.12 0.30
C LYS A 240 -7.63 8.60 0.62
N ILE A 241 -8.12 8.88 1.83
CA ILE A 241 -8.40 10.24 2.32
C ILE A 241 -7.10 11.03 2.50
N PHE A 242 -6.01 10.40 2.96
CA PHE A 242 -4.71 11.02 3.08
C PHE A 242 -4.23 11.58 1.72
N PHE A 243 -4.22 10.75 0.66
CA PHE A 243 -3.76 11.23 -0.65
C PHE A 243 -4.63 12.36 -1.19
N ALA A 244 -5.96 12.24 -1.08
CA ALA A 244 -6.88 13.31 -1.48
C ALA A 244 -6.61 14.62 -0.70
N THR A 245 -6.45 14.52 0.62
CA THR A 245 -6.19 15.68 1.49
C THR A 245 -4.82 16.31 1.22
N ALA A 246 -3.80 15.47 1.01
CA ALA A 246 -2.44 15.93 0.73
C ALA A 246 -2.36 16.65 -0.61
N VAL A 247 -2.99 16.10 -1.66
CA VAL A 247 -3.08 16.75 -2.99
C VAL A 247 -3.85 18.07 -2.91
N ALA A 248 -4.90 18.16 -2.09
CA ALA A 248 -5.64 19.41 -1.91
C ALA A 248 -4.79 20.51 -1.23
N LYS A 249 -3.87 20.15 -0.34
CA LYS A 249 -3.06 21.09 0.45
C LYS A 249 -1.72 21.46 -0.20
N TRP A 250 -1.05 20.48 -0.80
CA TRP A 250 0.29 20.64 -1.37
C TRP A 250 0.32 20.23 -2.82
N ASP A 251 1.10 20.96 -3.61
CA ASP A 251 1.47 20.59 -4.97
C ASP A 251 2.88 20.01 -4.94
N ALA A 252 2.98 18.71 -4.67
CA ALA A 252 4.24 17.98 -4.49
C ALA A 252 4.55 17.07 -5.68
N ASP A 253 5.83 16.77 -5.89
CA ASP A 253 6.25 15.82 -6.93
C ASP A 253 5.94 14.37 -6.52
N PHE A 254 6.13 14.05 -5.23
CA PHE A 254 5.81 12.76 -4.64
C PHE A 254 5.02 12.87 -3.34
N TYR A 255 4.16 11.86 -3.12
CA TYR A 255 3.42 11.65 -1.89
C TYR A 255 3.78 10.27 -1.32
N VAL A 256 4.18 10.22 -0.05
CA VAL A 256 4.72 9.03 0.61
C VAL A 256 3.83 8.67 1.78
N LYS A 257 3.51 7.38 1.92
CA LYS A 257 2.93 6.82 3.13
C LYS A 257 3.99 6.00 3.86
N VAL A 258 4.06 6.14 5.18
CA VAL A 258 4.97 5.41 6.07
C VAL A 258 4.19 4.97 7.31
N ASP A 259 4.48 3.80 7.88
CA ASP A 259 3.93 3.39 9.18
C ASP A 259 4.72 3.95 10.38
N ASP A 260 4.06 4.17 11.52
CA ASP A 260 4.67 4.75 12.74
C ASP A 260 5.68 3.84 13.46
N ASP A 261 5.91 2.63 12.96
CA ASP A 261 6.89 1.66 13.45
C ASP A 261 7.98 1.34 12.42
N VAL A 262 8.26 2.27 11.50
CA VAL A 262 9.33 2.16 10.49
C VAL A 262 10.43 3.20 10.74
N HIS A 263 11.69 2.81 10.57
CA HIS A 263 12.82 3.76 10.53
C HIS A 263 13.06 4.20 9.09
N VAL A 264 13.23 5.51 8.87
CA VAL A 264 13.42 6.11 7.54
C VAL A 264 14.66 7.00 7.54
N ASN A 265 15.45 6.92 6.48
CA ASN A 265 16.55 7.83 6.18
C ASN A 265 16.06 8.87 5.14
N LEU A 266 15.80 10.11 5.57
CA LEU A 266 15.11 11.13 4.77
C LEU A 266 15.92 11.62 3.57
N GLY A 267 17.23 11.77 3.70
CA GLY A 267 18.16 12.13 2.64
C GLY A 267 18.24 11.04 1.57
N MET A 268 18.33 9.78 1.98
CA MET A 268 18.28 8.63 1.08
C MET A 268 16.93 8.51 0.38
N LEU A 269 15.81 8.70 1.09
CA LEU A 269 14.47 8.75 0.50
C LEU A 269 14.38 9.84 -0.57
N ALA A 270 14.77 11.07 -0.22
CA ALA A 270 14.73 12.22 -1.11
C ALA A 270 15.59 12.01 -2.36
N THR A 271 16.81 11.51 -2.19
CA THR A 271 17.74 11.22 -3.29
C THR A 271 17.19 10.12 -4.21
N THR A 272 16.57 9.09 -3.64
CA THR A 272 15.96 8.00 -4.41
C THR A 272 14.79 8.51 -5.25
N LEU A 273 13.87 9.27 -4.65
CA LEU A 273 12.72 9.83 -5.36
C LEU A 273 13.12 10.85 -6.43
N ALA A 274 14.18 11.62 -6.20
CA ALA A 274 14.65 12.63 -7.15
C ALA A 274 15.06 12.03 -8.51
N ARG A 275 15.61 10.80 -8.51
CA ARG A 275 15.97 10.07 -9.75
C ARG A 275 14.76 9.79 -10.65
N HIS A 276 13.56 9.84 -10.09
CA HIS A 276 12.31 9.55 -10.78
C HIS A 276 11.44 10.79 -10.99
N ARG A 277 11.93 11.98 -10.63
CA ARG A 277 11.16 13.24 -10.67
C ARG A 277 10.63 13.61 -12.05
N SER A 278 11.36 13.27 -13.11
CA SER A 278 10.96 13.57 -14.50
C SER A 278 9.97 12.56 -15.08
N LYS A 279 9.70 11.45 -14.39
CA LYS A 279 8.87 10.36 -14.89
C LYS A 279 7.41 10.59 -14.45
N PRO A 280 6.44 10.58 -15.39
CA PRO A 280 5.04 10.62 -15.02
C PRO A 280 4.63 9.27 -14.39
N ARG A 281 3.56 9.28 -13.57
CA ARG A 281 2.90 8.06 -13.05
C ARG A 281 3.84 6.98 -12.48
N VAL A 282 4.68 7.37 -11.53
CA VAL A 282 5.56 6.46 -10.78
C VAL A 282 4.86 5.94 -9.52
N TYR A 283 4.96 4.63 -9.30
CA TYR A 283 4.66 3.95 -8.04
C TYR A 283 5.91 3.21 -7.57
N ILE A 284 6.48 3.61 -6.44
CA ILE A 284 7.78 3.14 -5.95
C ILE A 284 7.66 2.59 -4.53
N GLY A 285 8.34 1.48 -4.30
CA GLY A 285 8.48 0.83 -3.01
C GLY A 285 9.12 -0.54 -3.18
N CYS A 286 9.22 -1.30 -2.10
CA CYS A 286 9.67 -2.69 -2.18
C CYS A 286 8.51 -3.56 -2.69
N MET A 287 8.59 -4.00 -3.94
CA MET A 287 7.49 -4.65 -4.64
C MET A 287 7.43 -6.13 -4.26
N LYS A 288 6.27 -6.58 -3.79
CA LYS A 288 6.02 -7.95 -3.37
C LYS A 288 4.81 -8.55 -4.07
N SER A 289 4.74 -9.87 -4.04
CA SER A 289 3.54 -10.66 -4.33
C SER A 289 3.55 -11.86 -3.39
N GLY A 290 2.40 -12.16 -2.79
CA GLY A 290 2.25 -13.21 -1.79
C GLY A 290 0.88 -13.86 -1.88
N PRO A 291 0.68 -15.01 -1.21
CA PRO A 291 -0.58 -15.73 -1.28
C PRO A 291 -1.75 -14.88 -0.78
N VAL A 292 -2.89 -15.01 -1.43
CA VAL A 292 -4.13 -14.36 -1.00
C VAL A 292 -4.57 -14.98 0.33
N LEU A 293 -4.89 -14.12 1.30
CA LEU A 293 -5.28 -14.54 2.65
C LEU A 293 -6.76 -14.94 2.68
N SER A 294 -7.09 -16.11 2.14
CA SER A 294 -8.48 -16.60 2.00
C SER A 294 -9.05 -17.23 3.28
N ARG A 295 -8.21 -17.59 4.25
CA ARG A 295 -8.68 -18.22 5.50
C ARG A 295 -9.20 -17.19 6.49
N SER A 296 -10.35 -17.45 7.10
CA SER A 296 -10.99 -16.52 8.06
C SER A 296 -10.27 -16.40 9.41
N ASP A 297 -9.37 -17.31 9.75
CA ASP A 297 -8.63 -17.35 11.02
C ASP A 297 -7.37 -16.47 11.03
N VAL A 298 -6.99 -15.88 9.88
CA VAL A 298 -5.83 -14.99 9.80
C VAL A 298 -6.24 -13.53 9.96
N LYS A 299 -5.37 -12.75 10.63
CA LYS A 299 -5.62 -11.34 11.00
C LYS A 299 -6.06 -10.45 9.82
N TYR A 300 -5.54 -10.73 8.63
CA TYR A 300 -5.75 -9.95 7.43
C TYR A 300 -6.51 -10.74 6.35
N HIS A 301 -7.42 -11.62 6.78
CA HIS A 301 -8.35 -12.32 5.91
C HIS A 301 -8.99 -11.35 4.92
N GLU A 302 -8.97 -11.71 3.64
CA GLU A 302 -9.60 -10.97 2.55
C GLU A 302 -10.97 -11.58 2.24
N PRO A 303 -12.09 -10.99 2.67
CA PRO A 303 -13.42 -11.56 2.45
C PRO A 303 -13.76 -11.72 0.97
N GLU A 304 -13.15 -10.90 0.11
CA GLU A 304 -13.35 -10.94 -1.34
C GLU A 304 -12.19 -11.66 -2.05
N TYR A 305 -11.55 -12.64 -1.39
CA TYR A 305 -10.39 -13.39 -1.91
C TYR A 305 -10.67 -14.00 -3.29
N TRP A 306 -11.93 -14.37 -3.56
CA TRP A 306 -12.38 -14.95 -4.82
C TRP A 306 -12.18 -14.01 -6.03
N LYS A 307 -12.05 -12.70 -5.82
CA LYS A 307 -11.73 -11.73 -6.90
C LYS A 307 -10.29 -11.85 -7.41
N PHE A 308 -9.42 -12.50 -6.65
CA PHE A 308 -8.02 -12.74 -7.02
C PHE A 308 -7.83 -14.08 -7.75
N GLY A 309 -8.93 -14.74 -8.11
CA GLY A 309 -8.96 -16.01 -8.83
C GLY A 309 -9.14 -17.21 -7.89
N GLU A 310 -8.46 -18.30 -8.18
CA GLU A 310 -8.64 -19.59 -7.50
C GLU A 310 -7.83 -19.68 -6.21
N GLU A 311 -8.14 -20.70 -5.40
CA GLU A 311 -7.39 -20.98 -4.18
C GLU A 311 -5.91 -21.25 -4.49
N GLY A 312 -5.01 -20.64 -3.69
CA GLY A 312 -3.57 -20.69 -3.94
C GLY A 312 -3.03 -19.55 -4.81
N ASN A 313 -3.92 -18.72 -5.40
CA ASN A 313 -3.48 -17.53 -6.12
C ASN A 313 -2.77 -16.53 -5.21
N LYS A 314 -1.94 -15.71 -5.85
CA LYS A 314 -1.21 -14.62 -5.21
C LYS A 314 -1.86 -13.29 -5.54
N TYR A 315 -1.72 -12.32 -4.63
CA TYR A 315 -2.00 -10.93 -4.94
C TYR A 315 -1.16 -10.48 -6.14
N PHE A 316 -1.71 -9.56 -6.95
CA PHE A 316 -0.93 -8.86 -7.96
C PHE A 316 0.27 -8.16 -7.31
N ARG A 317 1.30 -7.83 -8.10
CA ARG A 317 2.50 -7.19 -7.58
C ARG A 317 2.19 -5.78 -7.10
N HIS A 318 2.53 -5.49 -5.84
CA HIS A 318 2.29 -4.19 -5.18
C HIS A 318 3.44 -3.89 -4.20
N ALA A 319 3.64 -2.62 -3.86
CA ALA A 319 4.63 -2.22 -2.85
C ALA A 319 4.16 -2.64 -1.46
N THR A 320 5.10 -2.99 -0.57
CA THR A 320 4.79 -3.33 0.81
C THR A 320 4.24 -2.15 1.61
N GLY A 321 3.29 -2.41 2.52
CA GLY A 321 2.58 -1.36 3.26
C GLY A 321 3.42 -0.50 4.20
N GLN A 322 4.60 -0.94 4.64
CA GLN A 322 5.42 -0.18 5.59
C GLN A 322 5.85 1.18 5.06
N ILE A 323 6.20 1.25 3.77
CA ILE A 323 6.54 2.48 3.08
C ILE A 323 6.38 2.32 1.57
N TYR A 324 5.78 3.32 0.94
CA TYR A 324 5.75 3.46 -0.52
C TYR A 324 5.54 4.93 -0.89
N ALA A 325 5.90 5.30 -2.13
CA ALA A 325 5.64 6.61 -2.68
C ALA A 325 4.93 6.52 -4.04
N ILE A 326 4.13 7.53 -4.31
CA ILE A 326 3.46 7.71 -5.60
C ILE A 326 3.70 9.12 -6.11
N SER A 327 3.86 9.23 -7.43
CA SER A 327 3.96 10.53 -8.11
C SER A 327 2.68 11.35 -7.97
N LYS A 328 2.80 12.65 -8.20
CA LYS A 328 1.69 13.61 -8.25
C LYS A 328 0.51 13.14 -9.08
N ASP A 329 0.75 12.58 -10.27
CA ASP A 329 -0.31 12.15 -11.18
C ASP A 329 -1.17 11.05 -10.57
N LEU A 330 -0.54 10.07 -9.91
CA LEU A 330 -1.25 8.98 -9.24
C LEU A 330 -1.98 9.45 -8.00
N ALA A 331 -1.38 10.33 -7.20
CA ALA A 331 -2.05 10.91 -6.05
C ALA A 331 -3.29 11.74 -6.49
N THR A 332 -3.16 12.49 -7.59
CA THR A 332 -4.26 13.25 -8.20
C THR A 332 -5.34 12.30 -8.73
N TYR A 333 -4.95 11.20 -9.38
CA TYR A 333 -5.89 10.15 -9.81
C TYR A 333 -6.69 9.60 -8.64
N ILE A 334 -6.03 9.30 -7.50
CA ILE A 334 -6.72 8.85 -6.28
C ILE A 334 -7.71 9.91 -5.80
N SER A 335 -7.28 11.17 -5.73
CA SER A 335 -8.12 12.27 -5.28
C SER A 335 -9.38 12.44 -6.13
N ILE A 336 -9.27 12.30 -7.46
CA ILE A 336 -10.38 12.47 -8.39
C ILE A 336 -11.33 11.27 -8.33
N ASN A 337 -10.78 10.05 -8.26
CA ASN A 337 -11.56 8.81 -8.40
C ASN A 337 -11.94 8.17 -7.05
N GLN A 338 -11.65 8.84 -5.93
CA GLN A 338 -11.88 8.33 -4.58
C GLN A 338 -13.23 7.60 -4.36
N PRO A 339 -14.39 8.09 -4.87
CA PRO A 339 -15.68 7.43 -4.66
C PRO A 339 -15.79 6.02 -5.26
N ILE A 340 -15.04 5.73 -6.34
CA ILE A 340 -15.10 4.44 -7.05
C ILE A 340 -13.92 3.52 -6.74
N LEU A 341 -12.88 4.03 -6.06
CA LEU A 341 -11.74 3.21 -5.67
C LEU A 341 -12.13 2.22 -4.56
N HIS A 342 -12.14 0.95 -4.95
CA HIS A 342 -12.45 -0.18 -4.11
C HIS A 342 -11.41 -0.38 -3.00
N LYS A 343 -11.82 -0.96 -1.87
CA LYS A 343 -10.95 -1.18 -0.71
C LYS A 343 -10.96 -2.66 -0.38
N TYR A 344 -9.78 -3.24 -0.33
CA TYR A 344 -9.51 -4.58 0.17
C TYR A 344 -9.14 -4.51 1.67
N ALA A 345 -9.13 -5.67 2.34
CA ALA A 345 -8.79 -5.78 3.76
C ALA A 345 -7.35 -5.30 4.04
N ASN A 346 -6.43 -5.55 3.10
CA ASN A 346 -5.06 -5.06 3.15
C ASN A 346 -4.95 -3.71 2.44
N GLU A 347 -4.37 -2.74 3.15
CA GLU A 347 -4.25 -1.35 2.69
C GLU A 347 -3.29 -1.21 1.49
N ASP A 348 -2.17 -1.92 1.53
CA ASP A 348 -1.17 -1.95 0.46
C ASP A 348 -1.68 -2.67 -0.80
N VAL A 349 -2.45 -3.75 -0.62
CA VAL A 349 -3.20 -4.39 -1.72
C VAL A 349 -4.22 -3.41 -2.29
N SER A 350 -4.97 -2.69 -1.45
CA SER A 350 -5.93 -1.68 -1.94
C SER A 350 -5.27 -0.66 -2.86
N LEU A 351 -4.16 -0.06 -2.41
CA LEU A 351 -3.41 0.91 -3.21
C LEU A 351 -2.95 0.32 -4.54
N GLY A 352 -2.30 -0.84 -4.55
CA GLY A 352 -1.81 -1.44 -5.78
C GLY A 352 -2.93 -1.78 -6.78
N SER A 353 -4.13 -2.14 -6.28
CA SER A 353 -5.28 -2.42 -7.14
C SER A 353 -5.76 -1.20 -7.92
N TRP A 354 -5.55 0.01 -7.38
CA TRP A 354 -5.96 1.25 -8.04
C TRP A 354 -5.09 1.57 -9.26
N PHE A 355 -3.92 0.94 -9.37
CA PHE A 355 -2.93 1.22 -10.41
C PHE A 355 -2.80 0.10 -11.45
N ILE A 356 -3.31 -1.10 -11.18
CA ILE A 356 -3.10 -2.26 -12.06
C ILE A 356 -3.66 -2.08 -13.48
N GLY A 357 -4.75 -1.32 -13.62
CA GLY A 357 -5.38 -1.01 -14.91
C GLY A 357 -4.83 0.25 -15.58
N LEU A 358 -3.80 0.88 -15.00
CA LEU A 358 -3.22 2.13 -15.48
C LEU A 358 -1.81 1.88 -16.03
N GLU A 359 -1.37 2.75 -16.94
CA GLU A 359 0.01 2.75 -17.45
C GLU A 359 0.96 3.40 -16.42
N VAL A 360 1.33 2.62 -15.39
CA VAL A 360 2.14 3.04 -14.23
C VAL A 360 3.49 2.35 -14.24
N GLU A 361 4.55 3.13 -14.03
CA GLU A 361 5.89 2.58 -13.81
C GLU A 361 6.00 2.11 -12.36
N HIS A 362 6.03 0.78 -12.17
CA HIS A 362 6.27 0.15 -10.88
C HIS A 362 7.78 0.00 -10.66
N ILE A 363 8.32 0.73 -9.69
CA ILE A 363 9.74 0.69 -9.34
C ILE A 363 9.93 -0.16 -8.09
N ASP A 364 10.65 -1.26 -8.25
CA ASP A 364 11.01 -2.18 -7.17
C ASP A 364 12.31 -1.77 -6.49
N GLU A 365 12.16 -1.01 -5.41
CA GLU A 365 13.27 -0.44 -4.67
C GLU A 365 13.51 -1.22 -3.36
N HIS A 366 14.48 -2.13 -3.41
CA HIS A 366 14.80 -3.04 -2.31
C HIS A 366 15.42 -2.33 -1.10
N ASN A 367 15.98 -1.13 -1.29
CA ASN A 367 16.49 -0.33 -0.18
C ASN A 367 15.37 0.27 0.71
N MET A 368 14.10 0.18 0.28
CA MET A 368 12.92 0.59 1.05
C MET A 368 12.36 -0.51 1.96
N CYS A 369 13.01 -1.67 2.06
CA CYS A 369 12.56 -2.80 2.90
C CYS A 369 13.71 -3.59 3.53
N CYS A 370 14.76 -2.91 3.98
CA CYS A 370 15.84 -3.56 4.69
C CYS A 370 15.39 -4.12 6.05
N GLY A 371 16.00 -5.21 6.48
CA GLY A 371 15.87 -5.68 7.85
C GLY A 371 16.52 -4.71 8.83
N THR A 372 16.05 -4.71 10.08
CA THR A 372 16.76 -4.02 11.16
C THR A 372 18.13 -4.67 11.43
N PRO A 373 19.01 -4.10 12.29
CA PRO A 373 20.35 -4.65 12.49
C PRO A 373 20.34 -6.16 12.81
N PRO A 374 21.27 -6.93 12.19
CA PRO A 374 22.47 -6.44 11.51
C PRO A 374 22.31 -6.09 10.01
N ASP A 375 21.16 -6.34 9.37
CA ASP A 375 21.03 -6.22 7.90
C ASP A 375 21.26 -4.80 7.39
N CYS A 376 20.51 -3.81 7.89
CA CYS A 376 20.70 -2.42 7.47
C CYS A 376 22.07 -1.84 7.86
N GLU A 377 22.71 -2.35 8.91
CA GLU A 377 24.06 -1.94 9.34
C GLU A 377 25.10 -2.41 8.32
N TRP A 378 25.10 -3.70 7.97
CA TRP A 378 26.02 -4.24 6.95
C TRP A 378 25.81 -3.63 5.56
N LYS A 379 24.55 -3.33 5.20
CA LYS A 379 24.25 -2.65 3.94
C LYS A 379 24.81 -1.23 3.92
N ALA A 380 24.70 -0.49 5.03
CA ALA A 380 25.27 0.84 5.15
C ALA A 380 26.81 0.80 5.08
N GLU A 381 27.46 -0.15 5.76
CA GLU A 381 28.92 -0.36 5.69
C GLU A 381 29.40 -0.67 4.26
N ALA A 382 28.59 -1.37 3.47
CA ALA A 382 28.84 -1.65 2.06
C ALA A 382 28.51 -0.47 1.10
N GLY A 383 28.12 0.69 1.63
CA GLY A 383 27.73 1.87 0.84
C GLY A 383 26.31 1.84 0.28
N ASN A 384 25.51 0.84 0.64
CA ASN A 384 24.12 0.66 0.23
C ASN A 384 23.16 1.07 1.35
N VAL A 385 23.23 2.34 1.77
CA VAL A 385 22.37 2.86 2.86
C VAL A 385 20.89 2.67 2.51
N CYS A 386 20.14 2.07 3.42
CA CYS A 386 18.72 1.80 3.24
C CYS A 386 17.89 3.08 3.35
N VAL A 387 16.84 3.19 2.53
CA VAL A 387 15.80 4.22 2.67
C VAL A 387 14.94 3.94 3.89
N ALA A 388 14.59 2.67 4.11
CA ALA A 388 13.79 2.27 5.26
C ALA A 388 14.20 0.91 5.83
N SER A 389 14.04 0.76 7.14
CA SER A 389 14.39 -0.46 7.88
C SER A 389 13.27 -0.89 8.81
N PHE A 390 12.87 -2.16 8.74
CA PHE A 390 11.83 -2.77 9.58
C PHE A 390 11.93 -4.30 9.65
N ASP A 391 11.17 -4.94 10.55
CA ASP A 391 11.17 -6.39 10.71
C ASP A 391 9.94 -7.04 10.04
N TRP A 392 10.16 -7.98 9.11
CA TRP A 392 9.06 -8.71 8.46
C TRP A 392 8.19 -9.50 9.44
N SER A 393 8.77 -10.00 10.54
CA SER A 393 8.04 -10.79 11.54
C SER A 393 6.96 -10.01 12.28
N CYS A 394 7.09 -8.67 12.36
CA CYS A 394 6.14 -7.81 13.04
C CYS A 394 5.41 -6.85 12.09
N SER A 395 5.67 -6.96 10.77
CA SER A 395 5.18 -6.01 9.76
C SER A 395 5.54 -4.55 10.07
N GLY A 396 6.74 -4.33 10.63
CA GLY A 396 7.22 -3.09 11.24
C GLY A 396 8.38 -3.40 12.18
N ILE A 397 9.00 -2.42 12.82
CA ILE A 397 10.04 -2.68 13.84
C ILE A 397 9.37 -3.34 15.06
N CYS A 398 9.81 -4.56 15.40
CA CYS A 398 9.30 -5.24 16.59
C CYS A 398 9.61 -4.41 17.85
N LYS A 399 8.63 -4.21 18.74
CA LYS A 399 8.80 -3.34 19.94
C LYS A 399 9.38 -1.97 19.56
N SER A 400 8.74 -1.32 18.59
CA SER A 400 9.24 -0.10 17.94
C SER A 400 9.54 1.04 18.90
N VAL A 401 8.72 1.22 19.94
CA VAL A 401 8.90 2.27 20.96
C VAL A 401 10.31 2.22 21.57
N GLU A 402 10.81 1.02 21.86
CA GLU A 402 12.13 0.81 22.44
C GLU A 402 13.22 0.67 21.36
N LYS A 403 12.96 -0.12 20.31
CA LYS A 403 14.00 -0.53 19.36
C LYS A 403 14.32 0.51 18.29
N ILE A 404 13.41 1.42 17.93
CA ILE A 404 13.67 2.35 16.81
C ILE A 404 14.88 3.25 17.07
N LYS A 405 15.18 3.59 18.33
CA LYS A 405 16.38 4.34 18.71
C LYS A 405 17.66 3.56 18.41
N PHE A 406 17.66 2.27 18.71
CA PHE A 406 18.79 1.39 18.40
C PHE A 406 18.94 1.18 16.89
N VAL A 407 17.83 0.99 16.16
CA VAL A 407 17.86 0.92 14.69
C VAL A 407 18.41 2.22 14.10
N HIS A 408 17.95 3.36 14.58
CA HIS A 408 18.40 4.67 14.12
C HIS A 408 19.89 4.92 14.39
N SER A 409 20.42 4.51 15.55
CA SER A 409 21.85 4.69 15.85
C SER A 409 22.76 3.80 15.02
N LYS A 410 22.25 2.68 14.49
CA LYS A 410 23.02 1.72 13.67
C LYS A 410 22.86 1.92 12.18
N CYS A 411 21.68 2.33 11.74
CA CYS A 411 21.30 2.38 10.32
C CYS A 411 20.94 3.78 9.84
N GLY A 412 21.03 4.78 10.72
CA GLY A 412 20.79 6.18 10.39
C GLY A 412 21.85 6.74 9.43
N GLU A 413 21.41 7.56 8.49
CA GLU A 413 22.27 8.29 7.55
C GLU A 413 23.04 9.48 8.20
N GLY A 414 22.85 9.72 9.51
CA GLY A 414 23.41 10.85 10.25
C GLY A 414 22.63 12.16 10.07
N ASP A 415 22.68 13.03 11.07
CA ASP A 415 21.83 14.24 11.16
C ASP A 415 22.02 15.24 10.00
N GLY A 416 23.19 15.20 9.34
CA GLY A 416 23.54 16.10 8.24
C GLY A 416 23.06 15.65 6.85
N ALA A 417 22.74 14.37 6.67
CA ALA A 417 22.57 13.79 5.34
C ALA A 417 21.42 14.43 4.54
N VAL A 418 20.26 14.62 5.17
CA VAL A 418 19.11 15.28 4.52
C VAL A 418 19.41 16.73 4.12
N TRP A 419 20.29 17.43 4.85
CA TRP A 419 20.68 18.81 4.56
C TRP A 419 21.74 18.89 3.46
N SER A 420 22.65 17.93 3.41
CA SER A 420 23.69 17.83 2.39
C SER A 420 23.22 17.22 1.08
N ALA A 421 22.08 16.51 1.06
CA ALA A 421 21.52 15.94 -0.15
C ALA A 421 21.21 17.03 -1.19
N VAL A 422 21.76 16.87 -2.39
CA VAL A 422 21.54 17.73 -3.55
C VAL A 422 20.70 16.94 -4.56
N TYR A 423 19.52 17.46 -4.90
CA TYR A 423 18.57 16.82 -5.81
C TYR A 423 17.67 17.83 -6.52
#